data_AF-A0A835RGB0-F1
#
_entry.id   AF-A0A835RGB0-F1
#
_cell.length_a   1.000
_cell.length_b   1.000
_cell.length_c   1.000
_cell.angle_alpha   90.00
_cell.angle_beta   90.00
_cell.angle_gamma   90.00
#
_symmetry.space_group_name_H-M   'P 1'
#
loop_
_entity.id
_entity.type
_entity.pdbx_description
1 polymer ?
#
loop_
_entity_poly.entity_id
_entity_poly.type
_entity_poly.pdbx_seq_one_letter_code
_entity_poly.pdbx_strand_id
1 'polypeptide(L)'
;MDASLLCLLPAGSTFLLWFGPTARLAVADPELIREIFVSRADFFERYESHHLVRQLEGEGLVSLRGEKWAHHRKVLTPTFHMDNLKLLIPMIGKTVLDMVEKWVEMPSTGGDAEVEIDVSDWFQGVTEDAITRAAFGRSYEDGKAVFRLQAQQMVLC
;
A
#
# COMPACT_ATOMS: atom_id res chain seq x y z
N MET A 1 -7.31 19.03 12.11
CA MET A 1 -6.01 19.12 12.79
C MET A 1 -4.95 18.95 11.71
N ASP A 2 -4.06 19.92 11.58
CA ASP A 2 -2.97 19.91 10.59
C ASP A 2 -1.96 18.80 10.95
N ALA A 3 -1.69 17.90 10.00
CA ALA A 3 -0.75 16.79 10.18
C ALA A 3 0.68 17.29 10.47
N SER A 4 1.00 18.54 10.13
CA SER A 4 2.30 19.17 10.31
C SER A 4 2.73 19.29 11.78
N LEU A 5 1.77 19.33 12.73
CA LEU A 5 2.07 19.43 14.17
C LEU A 5 2.48 18.10 14.81
N LEU A 6 2.14 16.96 14.18
CA LEU A 6 2.47 15.62 14.69
C LEU A 6 3.97 15.34 14.64
N CYS A 7 4.66 15.88 13.63
CA CYS A 7 6.09 15.69 13.41
C CYS A 7 6.97 16.44 14.43
N LEU A 8 6.39 17.29 15.29
CA LEU A 8 7.11 18.02 16.33
C LEU A 8 7.13 17.31 17.68
N LEU A 9 6.44 16.17 17.81
CA LEU A 9 6.38 15.44 19.08
C LEU A 9 7.65 14.62 19.28
N PRO A 10 8.20 14.58 20.51
CA PRO A 10 9.35 13.74 20.84
C PRO A 10 9.12 12.29 20.44
N ALA A 11 10.16 11.61 19.94
CA ALA A 11 10.11 10.17 19.68
C ALA A 11 9.67 9.41 20.96
N GLY A 12 8.67 8.53 20.85
CA GLY A 12 8.08 7.80 21.98
C GLY A 12 6.87 8.48 22.64
N SER A 13 6.46 9.67 22.19
CA SER A 13 5.27 10.35 22.74
C SER A 13 3.99 9.60 22.39
N THR A 14 3.20 9.24 23.40
CA THR A 14 1.81 8.78 23.24
C THR A 14 0.88 9.98 23.38
N PHE A 15 -0.01 10.20 22.41
CA PHE A 15 -0.88 11.38 22.40
C PHE A 15 -2.25 11.09 21.79
N LEU A 16 -3.23 11.96 22.08
CA LEU A 16 -4.61 11.83 21.62
C LEU A 16 -4.86 12.71 20.38
N LEU A 17 -5.48 12.14 19.35
CA LEU A 17 -5.94 12.82 18.15
C LEU A 17 -7.45 12.72 18.03
N TRP A 18 -8.09 13.78 17.57
CA TRP A 18 -9.53 13.79 17.31
C TRP A 18 -9.81 13.74 15.81
N PHE A 19 -10.55 12.71 15.39
CA PHE A 19 -11.09 12.56 14.04
C PHE A 19 -12.59 12.75 14.11
N GLY A 20 -13.05 13.99 13.90
CA GLY A 20 -14.44 14.36 14.20
C GLY A 20 -14.76 14.12 15.68
N PRO A 21 -15.85 13.42 16.02
CA PRO A 21 -16.19 13.11 17.41
C PRO A 21 -15.40 11.93 18.00
N THR A 22 -14.55 11.26 17.21
CA THR A 22 -13.85 10.04 17.63
C THR A 22 -12.40 10.35 18.02
N ALA A 23 -12.07 10.11 19.28
CA ALA A 23 -10.69 10.16 19.76
C ALA A 23 -9.89 8.92 19.31
N ARG A 24 -8.62 9.10 18.97
CA ARG A 24 -7.64 8.07 18.62
C ARG A 24 -6.37 8.28 19.40
N LEU A 25 -5.86 7.21 20.02
CA LEU A 25 -4.59 7.24 20.71
C LEU A 25 -3.48 6.88 19.73
N ALA A 26 -2.54 7.80 19.48
CA ALA A 26 -1.32 7.52 18.76
C ALA A 26 -0.29 6.96 19.74
N VAL A 27 0.20 5.75 19.46
CA VAL A 27 1.15 5.02 20.29
C VAL A 27 2.47 4.90 19.54
N ALA A 28 3.54 5.40 20.13
CA ALA A 28 4.90 5.34 19.57
C ALA A 28 5.89 4.51 20.42
N ASP A 29 5.44 4.00 21.57
CA ASP A 29 6.23 3.11 22.43
C ASP A 29 6.28 1.69 21.84
N PRO A 30 7.47 1.13 21.54
CA PRO A 30 7.60 -0.19 20.93
C PRO A 30 7.00 -1.34 21.74
N GLU A 31 7.06 -1.27 23.09
CA GLU A 31 6.50 -2.33 23.93
C GLU A 31 4.98 -2.28 23.95
N LEU A 32 4.39 -1.08 23.95
CA LEU A 32 2.95 -0.93 23.78
C LEU A 32 2.48 -1.35 22.39
N ILE A 33 3.24 -1.03 21.33
CA ILE A 33 2.96 -1.49 19.96
C ILE A 33 2.98 -3.02 19.92
N ARG A 34 3.97 -3.66 20.54
CA ARG A 34 4.05 -5.12 20.65
C ARG A 34 2.87 -5.70 21.44
N GLU A 35 2.46 -5.05 22.52
CA GLU A 35 1.28 -5.45 23.29
C GLU A 35 0.01 -5.44 22.44
N ILE A 36 -0.22 -4.33 21.73
CA ILE A 36 -1.41 -4.13 20.89
C ILE A 36 -1.45 -5.11 19.72
N PHE A 37 -0.34 -5.30 19.00
CA PHE A 37 -0.34 -6.07 17.75
C PHE A 37 0.03 -7.55 17.90
N VAL A 38 0.63 -7.96 19.03
CA VAL A 38 1.16 -9.32 19.18
C VAL A 38 0.72 -9.99 20.48
N SER A 39 1.19 -9.54 21.64
CA SER A 39 1.00 -10.31 22.89
C SER A 39 -0.42 -10.24 23.45
N ARG A 40 -1.19 -9.21 23.09
CA ARG A 40 -2.59 -9.05 23.51
C ARG A 40 -3.51 -8.67 22.36
N ALA A 41 -3.16 -9.08 21.13
CA ALA A 41 -3.90 -8.76 19.92
C ALA A 41 -5.40 -9.11 20.01
N ASP A 42 -5.77 -10.17 20.73
CA ASP A 42 -7.18 -10.57 20.91
C ASP A 42 -8.03 -9.55 21.67
N PHE A 43 -7.41 -8.62 22.42
CA PHE A 43 -8.10 -7.53 23.11
C PHE A 43 -8.28 -6.27 22.25
N PHE A 44 -7.66 -6.22 21.06
CA PHE A 44 -7.69 -5.06 20.19
C PHE A 44 -8.33 -5.40 18.85
N GLU A 45 -9.46 -4.77 18.55
CA GLU A 45 -10.05 -4.86 17.23
C GLU A 45 -9.34 -3.94 16.24
N ARG A 46 -9.27 -4.38 14.98
CA ARG A 46 -8.82 -3.52 13.88
C ARG A 46 -9.75 -2.31 13.75
N TYR A 47 -9.17 -1.18 13.40
CA TYR A 47 -9.93 0.04 13.11
C TYR A 47 -11.03 -0.23 12.06
N GLU A 48 -12.21 0.36 12.25
CA GLU A 48 -13.27 0.35 11.25
C GLU A 48 -13.11 1.55 10.32
N SER A 49 -12.75 1.27 9.06
CA SER A 49 -12.68 2.27 8.01
C SER A 49 -14.00 3.03 7.90
N HIS A 50 -13.92 4.32 7.57
CA HIS A 50 -15.10 5.12 7.24
C HIS A 50 -15.91 4.46 6.12
N HIS A 51 -17.24 4.65 6.11
CA HIS A 51 -18.13 3.95 5.17
C HIS A 51 -17.73 4.15 3.70
N LEU A 52 -17.29 5.36 3.33
CA LEU A 52 -16.81 5.65 1.96
C LEU A 52 -15.57 4.83 1.60
N VAL A 53 -14.61 4.71 2.52
CA VAL A 53 -13.41 3.89 2.34
C VAL A 53 -13.77 2.42 2.22
N ARG A 54 -14.74 1.95 3.04
CA ARG A 54 -15.22 0.56 2.97
C ARG A 54 -15.90 0.23 1.65
N GLN A 55 -16.59 1.18 1.02
CA GLN A 55 -17.16 1.00 -0.33
C GLN A 55 -16.08 0.84 -1.40
N LEU A 56 -14.94 1.51 -1.25
CA LEU A 56 -13.78 1.36 -2.14
C LEU A 56 -13.05 0.02 -1.91
N GLU A 57 -12.81 -0.34 -0.65
CA GLU A 57 -12.04 -1.54 -0.28
C GLU A 57 -12.80 -2.86 -0.54
N GLY A 58 -14.13 -2.82 -0.61
CA GLY A 58 -14.97 -3.99 -0.76
C GLY A 58 -14.86 -4.96 0.42
N GLU A 59 -15.18 -6.25 0.20
CA GLU A 59 -15.04 -7.32 1.21
C GLU A 59 -13.72 -8.09 1.03
N GLY A 60 -12.60 -7.43 1.32
CA GLY A 60 -11.24 -7.98 1.24
C GLY A 60 -10.59 -8.22 2.60
N LEU A 61 -9.33 -8.70 2.61
CA LEU A 61 -8.58 -8.89 3.87
C LEU A 61 -8.38 -7.60 4.68
N VAL A 62 -8.44 -6.45 4.02
CA VAL A 62 -8.34 -5.14 4.67
C VAL A 62 -9.59 -4.80 5.48
N SER A 63 -10.78 -5.20 5.03
CA SER A 63 -12.05 -4.82 5.67
C SER A 63 -12.71 -5.94 6.48
N LEU A 64 -12.49 -7.21 6.09
CA LEU A 64 -13.08 -8.37 6.76
C LEU A 64 -12.56 -8.56 8.19
N ARG A 65 -13.42 -9.16 9.04
CA ARG A 65 -13.14 -9.51 10.43
C ARG A 65 -13.57 -10.94 10.78
N GLY A 66 -13.12 -11.43 11.93
CA GLY A 66 -13.53 -12.71 12.51
C GLY A 66 -13.35 -13.89 11.56
N GLU A 67 -14.30 -14.83 11.59
CA GLU A 67 -14.26 -16.06 10.81
C GLU A 67 -14.16 -15.83 9.29
N LYS A 68 -14.83 -14.80 8.76
CA LYS A 68 -14.74 -14.48 7.32
C LYS A 68 -13.31 -14.08 6.94
N TRP A 69 -12.68 -13.24 7.75
CA TRP A 69 -11.28 -12.86 7.55
C TRP A 69 -10.35 -14.06 7.69
N ALA A 70 -10.54 -14.89 8.73
CA ALA A 70 -9.73 -16.08 8.96
C ALA A 70 -9.82 -17.05 7.77
N HIS A 71 -11.02 -17.25 7.23
CA HIS A 71 -11.26 -18.05 6.04
C HIS A 71 -10.52 -17.48 4.81
N HIS A 72 -10.74 -16.20 4.48
CA HIS A 72 -10.07 -15.57 3.32
C HIS A 72 -8.55 -15.62 3.45
N ARG A 73 -8.01 -15.36 4.65
CA ARG A 73 -6.57 -15.40 4.91
C ARG A 73 -6.03 -16.80 4.70
N LYS A 74 -6.73 -17.83 5.21
CA LYS A 74 -6.33 -19.23 5.04
C LYS A 74 -6.29 -19.64 3.57
N VAL A 75 -7.24 -19.17 2.76
CA VAL A 75 -7.28 -19.44 1.31
C VAL A 75 -6.15 -18.74 0.56
N LEU A 76 -5.81 -17.49 0.92
CA LEU A 76 -4.82 -16.68 0.19
C LEU A 76 -3.37 -16.92 0.63
N THR A 77 -3.13 -17.31 1.89
CA THR A 77 -1.77 -17.48 2.44
C THR A 77 -0.86 -18.39 1.60
N PRO A 78 -1.31 -19.53 1.05
CA PRO A 78 -0.46 -20.39 0.23
C PRO A 78 0.15 -19.71 -0.99
N THR A 79 -0.55 -18.74 -1.60
CA THR A 79 -0.06 -17.97 -2.75
C THR A 79 1.21 -17.18 -2.42
N PHE A 80 1.41 -16.83 -1.16
CA PHE A 80 2.59 -16.08 -0.67
C PHE A 80 3.66 -16.98 -0.04
N HIS A 81 3.60 -18.30 -0.26
CA HIS A 81 4.70 -19.19 0.11
C HIS A 81 5.93 -18.95 -0.77
N MET A 82 7.11 -19.22 -0.21
CA MET A 82 8.40 -18.92 -0.84
C MET A 82 8.53 -19.47 -2.27
N ASP A 83 8.04 -20.67 -2.53
CA ASP A 83 8.14 -21.27 -3.86
C ASP A 83 7.27 -20.56 -4.90
N ASN A 84 6.13 -20.01 -4.50
CA ASN A 84 5.30 -19.17 -5.35
C ASN A 84 5.90 -17.78 -5.52
N LEU A 85 6.48 -17.20 -4.46
CA LEU A 85 7.15 -15.90 -4.52
C LEU A 85 8.36 -15.91 -5.47
N LYS A 86 9.13 -17.01 -5.50
CA LYS A 86 10.26 -17.18 -6.44
C LYS A 86 9.83 -17.06 -7.90
N LEU A 87 8.60 -17.47 -8.24
CA LEU A 87 8.07 -17.34 -9.60
C LEU A 87 7.76 -15.89 -9.96
N LEU A 88 7.51 -15.02 -8.98
CA LEU A 88 7.24 -13.60 -9.19
C LEU A 88 8.52 -12.77 -9.38
N ILE A 89 9.66 -13.22 -8.83
CA ILE A 89 10.94 -12.51 -8.93
C ILE A 89 11.32 -12.12 -10.37
N PRO A 90 11.37 -13.04 -11.37
CA PRO A 90 11.75 -12.67 -12.73
C PRO A 90 10.75 -11.72 -13.39
N MET A 91 9.47 -11.83 -13.04
CA MET A 91 8.41 -10.95 -13.53
C MET A 91 8.59 -9.53 -13.01
N ILE A 92 8.82 -9.35 -11.71
CA ILE A 92 9.09 -8.05 -11.08
C ILE A 92 10.42 -7.48 -11.59
N GLY A 93 11.45 -8.32 -11.73
CA GLY A 93 12.73 -7.91 -12.31
C GLY A 93 12.55 -7.34 -13.72
N LYS A 94 11.69 -7.97 -14.54
CA LYS A 94 11.36 -7.46 -15.87
C LYS A 94 10.68 -6.09 -15.84
N THR A 95 9.71 -5.86 -14.94
CA THR A 95 9.03 -4.55 -14.88
C THR A 95 10.00 -3.41 -14.54
N VAL A 96 10.98 -3.68 -13.68
CA VAL A 96 12.06 -2.73 -13.35
C VAL A 96 13.02 -2.51 -14.52
N LEU A 97 13.41 -3.58 -15.23
CA LEU A 97 14.27 -3.45 -16.42
C LEU A 97 13.58 -2.64 -17.52
N ASP A 98 12.31 -2.95 -17.82
CA ASP A 98 11.50 -2.22 -18.81
C ASP A 98 11.39 -0.72 -18.45
N MET A 99 11.39 -0.36 -17.15
CA MET A 99 11.42 1.04 -16.68
C MET A 99 12.77 1.70 -16.94
N VAL A 100 13.88 1.04 -16.57
CA VAL A 100 15.23 1.57 -16.74
C VAL A 100 15.59 1.74 -18.21
N GLU A 101 15.19 0.82 -19.09
CA GLU A 101 15.38 0.94 -20.53
C GLU A 101 14.72 2.21 -21.08
N LYS A 102 13.50 2.52 -20.64
CA LYS A 102 12.82 3.77 -21.01
C LYS A 102 13.56 5.01 -20.51
N TRP A 103 14.19 4.95 -19.34
CA TRP A 103 15.00 6.07 -18.83
C TRP A 103 16.24 6.32 -19.68
N VAL A 104 16.90 5.25 -20.14
CA VAL A 104 18.08 5.35 -21.01
C VAL A 104 17.72 5.91 -22.39
N GLU A 105 16.51 5.61 -22.89
CA GLU A 105 16.02 6.11 -24.18
C GLU A 105 15.48 7.54 -24.14
N MET A 106 15.33 8.16 -22.96
CA MET A 106 14.82 9.53 -22.86
C MET A 106 15.80 10.52 -23.49
N PRO A 107 15.36 11.34 -24.46
CA PRO A 107 16.25 12.28 -25.12
C PRO A 107 16.73 13.36 -24.15
N SER A 108 18.05 13.54 -24.06
CA SER A 108 18.65 14.70 -23.41
C SER A 108 18.28 15.95 -24.23
N THR A 109 17.53 16.87 -23.65
CA THR A 109 17.23 18.18 -24.26
C THR A 109 18.51 19.01 -24.32
N GLY A 110 19.25 18.89 -25.42
CA GLY A 110 20.51 19.60 -25.66
C GLY A 110 21.75 18.76 -25.32
N GLY A 111 22.83 18.93 -26.08
CA GLY A 111 24.04 18.11 -25.98
C GLY A 111 24.62 18.05 -24.55
N ASP A 112 25.14 16.88 -24.18
CA ASP A 112 25.71 16.52 -22.86
C ASP A 112 24.90 17.00 -21.63
N ALA A 113 23.60 17.27 -21.79
CA ALA A 113 22.75 17.72 -20.70
C ALA A 113 22.23 16.52 -19.89
N GLU A 114 22.44 16.56 -18.58
CA GLU A 114 21.85 15.63 -17.63
C GLU A 114 20.32 15.70 -17.69
N VAL A 115 19.66 14.53 -17.57
CA VAL A 115 18.19 14.41 -17.54
C VAL A 115 17.75 14.30 -16.09
N GLU A 116 16.95 15.26 -15.62
CA GLU A 116 16.26 15.17 -14.34
C GLU A 116 14.99 14.31 -14.49
N ILE A 117 14.79 13.35 -13.59
CA ILE A 117 13.66 12.41 -13.61
C ILE A 117 12.90 12.50 -12.29
N ASP A 118 11.60 12.81 -12.36
CA ASP A 118 10.69 12.63 -11.23
C ASP A 118 10.36 11.14 -11.08
N VAL A 119 11.01 10.49 -10.12
CA VAL A 119 10.87 9.05 -9.87
C VAL A 119 9.55 8.65 -9.23
N SER A 120 8.75 9.59 -8.72
CA SER A 120 7.50 9.28 -8.01
C SER A 120 6.51 8.54 -8.90
N ASP A 121 6.23 9.11 -10.08
CA ASP A 121 5.30 8.54 -11.06
C ASP A 121 5.81 7.19 -11.61
N TRP A 122 7.13 7.08 -11.78
CA TRP A 122 7.76 5.83 -12.25
C TRP A 122 7.67 4.71 -11.23
N PHE A 123 7.91 4.98 -9.94
CA PHE A 123 7.75 3.97 -8.89
C PHE A 123 6.31 3.57 -8.68
N GLN A 124 5.36 4.50 -8.81
CA GLN A 124 3.95 4.14 -8.84
C GLN A 124 3.66 3.19 -10.00
N GLY A 125 4.06 3.54 -11.23
CA GLY A 125 3.82 2.72 -12.41
C GLY A 125 4.47 1.32 -12.33
N VAL A 126 5.71 1.22 -11.85
CA VAL A 126 6.41 -0.06 -11.71
C VAL A 126 5.74 -0.97 -10.67
N THR A 127 5.22 -0.37 -9.59
CA THR A 127 4.50 -1.09 -8.53
C THR A 127 3.15 -1.58 -9.04
N GLU A 128 2.42 -0.74 -9.78
CA GLU A 128 1.15 -1.11 -10.40
C GLU A 128 1.32 -2.24 -11.44
N ASP A 129 2.35 -2.21 -12.28
CA ASP A 129 2.64 -3.30 -13.24
C ASP A 129 3.04 -4.59 -12.51
N ALA A 130 3.90 -4.49 -11.50
CA ALA A 130 4.33 -5.64 -10.71
C ALA A 130 3.14 -6.34 -10.03
N ILE A 131 2.26 -5.60 -9.36
CA ILE A 131 1.10 -6.20 -8.68
C ILE A 131 0.07 -6.71 -9.69
N THR A 132 -0.10 -6.05 -10.84
CA THR A 132 -1.05 -6.51 -11.87
C THR A 132 -0.63 -7.86 -12.44
N ARG A 133 0.66 -8.00 -12.78
CA ARG A 133 1.20 -9.26 -13.28
C ARG A 133 1.18 -10.34 -12.22
N ALA A 134 1.52 -10.01 -10.97
CA ALA A 134 1.57 -10.97 -9.87
C ALA A 134 0.18 -11.48 -9.45
N ALA A 135 -0.81 -10.58 -9.35
CA ALA A 135 -2.14 -10.93 -8.87
C ALA A 135 -3.06 -11.47 -9.97
N PHE A 136 -2.92 -10.99 -11.21
CA PHE A 136 -3.87 -11.29 -12.29
C PHE A 136 -3.25 -12.04 -13.48
N GLY A 137 -1.93 -12.22 -13.51
CA GLY A 137 -1.23 -12.87 -14.63
C GLY A 137 -1.33 -12.08 -15.95
N ARG A 138 -1.66 -10.78 -15.87
CA ARG A 138 -1.91 -9.90 -17.01
C ARG A 138 -0.96 -8.70 -16.99
N SER A 139 -0.81 -8.03 -18.13
CA SER A 139 0.01 -6.82 -18.21
C SER A 139 -0.71 -5.62 -17.57
N TYR A 140 0.05 -4.60 -17.13
CA TYR A 140 -0.50 -3.34 -16.62
C TYR A 140 -1.59 -2.72 -17.51
N GLU A 141 -1.46 -2.82 -18.84
CA GLU A 141 -2.45 -2.26 -19.79
C GLU A 141 -3.87 -2.83 -19.59
N ASP A 142 -3.99 -4.06 -19.11
CA ASP A 142 -5.30 -4.67 -18.80
C ASP A 142 -5.87 -4.18 -17.46
N GLY A 143 -5.01 -3.76 -16.52
CA GLY A 143 -5.38 -3.32 -15.16
C GLY A 143 -5.51 -1.81 -14.99
N LYS A 144 -4.98 -1.02 -15.93
CA LYS A 144 -4.89 0.45 -15.86
C LYS A 144 -6.23 1.15 -15.63
N ALA A 145 -7.31 0.62 -16.20
CA ALA A 145 -8.66 1.14 -15.98
C ALA A 145 -9.09 1.03 -14.51
N VAL A 146 -8.72 -0.06 -13.83
CA VAL A 146 -9.06 -0.29 -12.42
C VAL A 146 -8.31 0.71 -11.53
N PHE A 147 -7.00 0.87 -11.70
CA PHE A 147 -6.23 1.83 -10.91
C PHE A 147 -6.70 3.26 -11.12
N ARG A 148 -7.03 3.64 -12.36
CA ARG A 148 -7.58 4.98 -12.65
C ARG A 148 -8.93 5.21 -11.96
N LEU A 149 -9.82 4.22 -12.00
CA LEU A 149 -11.12 4.31 -11.32
C LEU A 149 -10.95 4.37 -9.80
N GLN A 150 -10.03 3.59 -9.23
CA GLN A 150 -9.70 3.65 -7.80
C GLN A 150 -9.15 5.02 -7.39
N ALA A 151 -8.23 5.59 -8.19
CA ALA A 151 -7.70 6.93 -7.94
C ALA A 151 -8.80 8.00 -7.98
N GLN A 152 -9.72 7.93 -8.94
CA GLN A 152 -10.88 8.83 -9.02
C GLN A 152 -11.81 8.68 -7.82
N GLN A 153 -12.07 7.45 -7.38
CA GLN A 153 -12.93 7.17 -6.24
C GLN A 153 -12.27 7.59 -4.91
N MET A 154 -10.94 7.51 -4.80
CA MET A 154 -10.17 8.00 -3.64
C MET A 154 -10.33 9.50 -3.41
N VAL A 155 -10.46 10.30 -4.47
CA VAL A 155 -10.70 11.76 -4.38
C VAL A 155 -12.11 12.07 -3.83
N LEU A 156 -13.03 11.12 -3.92
CA LEU A 156 -14.42 11.25 -3.47
C LEU A 156 -14.65 10.70 -2.05
N CYS A 157 -13.66 10.04 -1.44
CA CYS A 157 -13.73 9.42 -0.12
C CYS A 157 -13.18 10.34 0.99
#